data_AF-K2B0U0-F1
#
_entry.id   AF-K2B0U0-F1
#
_cell.length_a   1.000
_cell.length_b   1.000
_cell.length_c   1.000
_cell.angle_alpha   90.00
_cell.angle_beta   90.00
_cell.angle_gamma   90.00
#
_symmetry.space_group_name_H-M   'P 1'
#
loop_
_entity.id
_entity.type
_entity.pdbx_description
1 polymer ?
#
loop_
_entity_poly.entity_id
_entity_poly.type
_entity_poly.pdbx_seq_one_letter_code
_entity_poly.pdbx_strand_id
1 'polypeptide(L)'
;MCACTIFLPIFFAWHNTSLQTRWTDVALGKDMSFGSKFLLFSSQYVSHFSPLYLFTKGDVDYPGHYMTRFGIRNQGQIYYIDGLFAFIGICFCIVRVKKHRPLAFLLLLLILYPLASSITQTDGGPFSFRAILGSITFPIFSAIGILYVFSRIRVQAVRKFFIVLVLLGYGVSFGRYLYLYHTQYPLYSQNFAGWQYGPRDVMKTFLENKGMYDEYLLIGEFNAPEIFIRFYDPTHQCKDRCRIGGTADIDPTKRQLIAISPQSLRQIPSVPLAIQQIISYPNGQPAFYIATISK
;
A
#
# COMPACT_ATOMS: atom_id res chain seq x y z
N MET A 1 -22.94 9.46 31.70
CA MET A 1 -23.09 9.68 30.24
C MET A 1 -23.33 8.34 29.59
N CYS A 2 -24.55 8.12 29.11
CA CYS A 2 -25.06 6.80 28.75
C CYS A 2 -24.52 6.31 27.40
N ALA A 3 -24.14 5.03 27.33
CA ALA A 3 -23.68 4.36 26.11
C ALA A 3 -24.59 4.56 24.88
N CYS A 4 -25.88 4.89 25.08
CA CYS A 4 -26.85 5.17 24.01
C CYS A 4 -26.49 6.38 23.13
N THR A 5 -25.79 7.40 23.64
CA THR A 5 -25.42 8.57 22.81
C THR A 5 -24.30 8.26 21.81
N ILE A 6 -23.49 7.24 22.08
CA ILE A 6 -22.40 6.80 21.19
C ILE A 6 -22.95 6.07 19.96
N PHE A 7 -24.08 5.38 20.08
CA PHE A 7 -24.68 4.61 18.98
C PHE A 7 -25.71 5.39 18.15
N LEU A 8 -26.21 6.53 18.63
CA LEU A 8 -27.15 7.39 17.91
C LEU A 8 -26.69 7.75 16.48
N PRO A 9 -25.42 8.14 16.24
CA PRO A 9 -24.91 8.38 14.89
C PRO A 9 -24.93 7.14 13.99
N ILE A 10 -24.62 5.96 14.54
CA ILE A 10 -24.64 4.69 13.80
C ILE A 10 -26.07 4.31 13.43
N PHE A 11 -27.02 4.46 14.37
CA PHE A 11 -28.43 4.20 14.12
C PHE A 11 -29.01 5.16 13.06
N PHE A 12 -28.69 6.45 13.16
CA PHE A 12 -29.12 7.45 12.19
C PHE A 12 -28.51 7.20 10.80
N ALA A 13 -27.23 6.83 10.75
CA ALA A 13 -26.56 6.47 9.50
C ALA A 13 -27.09 5.16 8.90
N TRP A 14 -27.45 4.18 9.73
CA TRP A 14 -28.09 2.95 9.30
C TRP A 14 -29.47 3.24 8.70
N HIS A 15 -30.31 4.01 9.40
CA HIS A 15 -31.64 4.39 8.95
C HIS A 15 -31.61 5.16 7.62
N ASN A 16 -30.63 6.05 7.44
CA ASN A 16 -30.49 6.84 6.22
C ASN A 16 -29.70 6.14 5.11
N THR A 17 -29.38 4.84 5.26
CA THR A 17 -28.55 4.05 4.33
C THR A 17 -27.14 4.57 4.07
N SER A 18 -26.75 5.69 4.69
CA SER A 18 -25.41 6.29 4.57
C SER A 18 -24.32 5.41 5.18
N LEU A 19 -24.68 4.56 6.14
CA LEU A 19 -23.76 3.57 6.67
C LEU A 19 -23.46 2.46 5.65
N GLN A 20 -24.44 2.08 4.83
CA GLN A 20 -24.32 0.99 3.88
C GLN A 20 -23.62 1.39 2.59
N THR A 21 -23.61 2.68 2.23
CA THR A 21 -22.99 3.19 1.00
C THR A 21 -21.52 2.79 0.90
N ARG A 22 -20.78 2.86 2.02
CA ARG A 22 -19.38 2.44 2.00
C ARG A 22 -19.21 0.93 1.82
N TRP A 23 -20.09 0.13 2.42
CA TRP A 23 -20.07 -1.33 2.28
C TRP A 23 -20.41 -1.75 0.85
N THR A 24 -21.44 -1.16 0.25
CA THR A 24 -21.74 -1.36 -1.17
C THR A 24 -20.58 -0.89 -2.03
N ASP A 25 -19.86 0.15 -1.62
CA ASP A 25 -18.78 0.72 -2.40
C ASP A 25 -17.52 -0.12 -2.48
N VAL A 26 -17.23 -0.86 -1.41
CA VAL A 26 -16.04 -1.71 -1.32
C VAL A 26 -16.36 -3.19 -1.50
N ALA A 27 -17.64 -3.55 -1.68
CA ALA A 27 -18.07 -4.94 -1.86
C ALA A 27 -17.46 -5.56 -3.12
N LEU A 28 -17.06 -6.82 -3.00
CA LEU A 28 -16.50 -7.58 -4.11
C LEU A 28 -17.52 -7.71 -5.27
N GLY A 29 -17.11 -7.26 -6.45
CA GLY A 29 -17.79 -7.52 -7.71
C GLY A 29 -19.22 -7.00 -7.75
N LYS A 30 -19.46 -5.73 -7.42
CA LYS A 30 -20.82 -5.12 -7.30
C LYS A 30 -21.81 -5.61 -8.37
N ASP A 31 -21.40 -5.62 -9.62
CA ASP A 31 -22.24 -5.93 -10.79
C ASP A 31 -22.16 -7.39 -11.27
N MET A 32 -21.50 -8.26 -10.50
CA MET A 32 -21.30 -9.67 -10.85
C MET A 32 -22.42 -10.56 -10.31
N SER A 33 -22.72 -11.63 -11.04
CA SER A 33 -23.60 -12.71 -10.56
C SER A 33 -23.02 -13.38 -9.31
N PHE A 34 -23.87 -13.99 -8.47
CA PHE A 34 -23.45 -14.67 -7.25
C PHE A 34 -22.36 -15.72 -7.50
N GLY A 35 -22.52 -16.55 -8.56
CA GLY A 35 -21.51 -17.56 -8.92
C GLY A 35 -20.16 -16.94 -9.24
N SER A 36 -20.14 -15.83 -9.98
CA SER A 36 -18.91 -15.12 -10.32
C SER A 36 -18.27 -14.45 -9.09
N LYS A 37 -19.09 -13.89 -8.18
CA LYS A 37 -18.64 -13.35 -6.88
C LYS A 37 -17.98 -14.44 -6.04
N PHE A 38 -18.61 -15.61 -5.94
CA PHE A 38 -18.09 -16.73 -5.17
C PHE A 38 -16.77 -17.27 -5.74
N LEU A 39 -16.68 -17.39 -7.07
CA LEU A 39 -15.43 -17.79 -7.74
C LEU A 39 -14.31 -16.78 -7.51
N LEU A 40 -14.62 -15.48 -7.63
CA LEU A 40 -13.66 -14.41 -7.38
C LEU A 40 -13.20 -14.40 -5.91
N PHE A 41 -14.15 -14.50 -4.96
CA PHE A 41 -13.86 -14.62 -3.53
C PHE A 41 -12.93 -15.81 -3.26
N SER A 42 -13.26 -16.98 -3.79
CA SER A 42 -12.48 -18.21 -3.57
C SER A 42 -11.07 -18.09 -4.16
N SER A 43 -10.96 -17.54 -5.37
CA SER A 43 -9.69 -17.29 -6.03
C SER A 43 -8.80 -16.32 -5.23
N GLN A 44 -9.37 -15.21 -4.76
CA GLN A 44 -8.65 -14.24 -3.92
C GLN A 44 -8.26 -14.86 -2.58
N TYR A 45 -9.16 -15.61 -1.94
CA TYR A 45 -8.90 -16.25 -0.66
C TYR A 45 -7.75 -17.26 -0.75
N VAL A 46 -7.77 -18.15 -1.75
CA VAL A 46 -6.70 -19.14 -1.98
C VAL A 46 -5.38 -18.46 -2.37
N SER A 47 -5.44 -17.35 -3.11
CA SER A 47 -4.25 -16.60 -3.51
C SER A 47 -3.40 -16.10 -2.35
N HIS A 48 -4.01 -15.83 -1.19
CA HIS A 48 -3.27 -15.45 0.03
C HIS A 48 -2.36 -16.57 0.55
N PHE A 49 -2.68 -17.83 0.26
CA PHE A 49 -1.83 -18.97 0.61
C PHE A 49 -0.86 -19.36 -0.50
N SER A 50 -0.87 -18.65 -1.63
CA SER A 50 0.03 -18.97 -2.73
C SER A 50 1.49 -18.70 -2.35
N PRO A 51 2.44 -19.56 -2.77
CA PRO A 51 3.87 -19.30 -2.57
C PRO A 51 4.31 -17.99 -3.23
N LEU A 52 3.66 -17.62 -4.34
CA LEU A 52 3.92 -16.37 -5.05
C LEU A 52 3.69 -15.16 -4.13
N TYR A 53 2.53 -15.12 -3.46
CA TYR A 53 2.19 -14.05 -2.52
C TYR A 53 3.02 -14.11 -1.24
N LEU A 54 3.06 -15.27 -0.59
CA LEU A 54 3.68 -15.41 0.74
C LEU A 54 5.20 -15.22 0.73
N PHE A 55 5.90 -15.64 -0.33
CA PHE A 55 7.36 -15.69 -0.31
C PHE A 55 8.06 -14.80 -1.33
N THR A 56 7.44 -14.53 -2.49
CA THR A 56 8.17 -13.88 -3.60
C THR A 56 7.73 -12.47 -3.94
N LYS A 57 6.43 -12.15 -3.92
CA LYS A 57 5.91 -10.88 -4.47
C LYS A 57 5.17 -10.01 -3.46
N GLY A 58 4.45 -10.62 -2.52
CA GLY A 58 3.55 -9.87 -1.66
C GLY A 58 2.51 -9.12 -2.49
N ASP A 59 2.27 -7.84 -2.18
CA ASP A 59 1.36 -6.97 -2.97
C ASP A 59 2.00 -6.48 -4.28
N VAL A 60 3.28 -6.10 -4.25
CA VAL A 60 3.90 -5.41 -5.38
C VAL A 60 4.22 -6.38 -6.51
N ASP A 61 3.80 -6.03 -7.72
CA ASP A 61 3.90 -6.83 -8.94
C ASP A 61 3.16 -8.20 -8.85
N TYR A 62 2.29 -8.41 -7.86
CA TYR A 62 1.37 -9.54 -7.86
C TYR A 62 0.42 -9.41 -9.06
N PRO A 63 0.07 -10.50 -9.77
CA PRO A 63 -0.86 -10.41 -10.90
C PRO A 63 -2.14 -9.63 -10.56
N GLY A 64 -2.42 -8.57 -11.30
CA GLY A 64 -3.53 -7.64 -11.07
C GLY A 64 -3.13 -6.36 -10.35
N HIS A 65 -2.12 -6.41 -9.48
CA HIS A 65 -1.69 -5.25 -8.68
C HIS A 65 -0.75 -4.36 -9.48
N TYR A 66 -1.01 -3.06 -9.47
CA TYR A 66 -0.15 -2.04 -10.09
C TYR A 66 0.42 -1.04 -9.06
N MET A 67 -0.14 -1.02 -7.84
CA MET A 67 0.28 -0.12 -6.77
C MET A 67 1.62 -0.58 -6.15
N THR A 68 2.64 0.27 -6.24
CA THR A 68 4.01 -0.06 -5.81
C THR A 68 4.31 0.33 -4.37
N ARG A 69 3.44 1.11 -3.70
CA ARG A 69 3.65 1.56 -2.31
C ARG A 69 3.39 0.49 -1.24
N PHE A 70 2.63 -0.56 -1.55
CA PHE A 70 2.13 -1.48 -0.52
C PHE A 70 3.09 -2.63 -0.16
N GLY A 71 4.27 -2.70 -0.77
CA GLY A 71 5.25 -3.74 -0.47
C GLY A 71 6.59 -3.52 -1.16
N ILE A 72 7.49 -4.49 -1.03
CA ILE A 72 8.82 -4.44 -1.62
C ILE A 72 8.91 -5.51 -2.72
N ARG A 73 9.49 -5.16 -3.87
CA ARG A 73 9.69 -6.09 -4.99
C ARG A 73 10.59 -7.23 -4.56
N ASN A 74 10.28 -8.43 -5.08
CA ASN A 74 11.00 -9.67 -4.77
C ASN A 74 10.98 -10.01 -3.27
N GLN A 75 9.97 -9.58 -2.53
CA GLN A 75 9.77 -9.90 -1.12
C GLN A 75 8.31 -10.28 -0.90
N GLY A 76 8.08 -11.51 -0.46
CA GLY A 76 6.76 -11.94 0.00
C GLY A 76 6.40 -11.39 1.38
N GLN A 77 5.20 -11.74 1.84
CA GLN A 77 4.67 -11.34 3.15
C GLN A 77 5.40 -11.95 4.34
N ILE A 78 6.07 -13.09 4.16
CA ILE A 78 6.86 -13.76 5.19
C ILE A 78 8.21 -14.22 4.65
N TYR A 79 9.21 -14.38 5.53
CA TYR A 79 10.49 -14.95 5.12
C TYR A 79 10.36 -16.45 4.83
N TYR A 80 11.26 -16.98 4.00
CA TYR A 80 11.29 -18.43 3.73
C TYR A 80 11.52 -19.24 5.01
N ILE A 81 12.36 -18.74 5.92
CA ILE A 81 12.58 -19.37 7.24
C ILE A 81 11.30 -19.39 8.07
N ASP A 82 10.51 -18.30 8.04
CA ASP A 82 9.18 -18.26 8.66
C ASP A 82 8.23 -19.25 8.00
N GLY A 83 8.24 -19.37 6.68
CA GLY A 83 7.43 -20.35 5.96
C GLY A 83 7.68 -21.79 6.42
N LEU A 84 8.95 -22.17 6.51
CA LEU A 84 9.36 -23.51 6.96
C LEU A 84 8.87 -23.79 8.38
N PHE A 85 9.17 -22.90 9.33
CA PHE A 85 8.80 -23.11 10.72
C PHE A 85 7.30 -22.91 10.97
N ALA A 86 6.65 -21.99 10.27
CA ALA A 86 5.20 -21.81 10.34
C ALA A 86 4.48 -23.06 9.87
N PHE A 87 4.93 -23.70 8.79
CA PHE A 87 4.39 -24.98 8.35
C PHE A 87 4.49 -26.05 9.46
N ILE A 88 5.67 -26.20 10.07
CA ILE A 88 5.88 -27.14 11.19
C ILE A 88 4.96 -26.79 12.38
N GLY A 89 4.84 -25.51 12.72
CA GLY A 89 3.98 -25.02 13.79
C GLY A 89 2.50 -25.27 13.53
N ILE A 90 2.02 -25.04 12.30
CA ILE A 90 0.65 -25.33 11.86
C ILE A 90 0.36 -26.83 12.00
N CYS A 91 1.24 -27.70 11.47
CA CYS A 91 1.10 -29.15 11.61
C CYS A 91 1.05 -29.58 13.07
N PHE A 92 1.92 -29.03 13.92
CA PHE A 92 1.90 -29.30 15.36
C PHE A 92 0.56 -28.89 16.00
N CYS A 93 0.07 -27.69 15.68
CA CYS A 93 -1.21 -27.18 16.18
C CYS A 93 -2.38 -28.08 15.77
N ILE A 94 -2.44 -28.50 14.50
CA ILE A 94 -3.48 -29.40 13.98
C ILE A 94 -3.50 -30.73 14.74
N VAL A 95 -2.33 -31.35 14.95
CA VAL A 95 -2.24 -32.64 15.66
C VAL A 95 -2.59 -32.51 17.14
N ARG A 96 -2.30 -31.36 17.76
CA ARG A 96 -2.47 -31.15 19.21
C ARG A 96 -3.75 -30.39 19.60
N VAL A 97 -4.55 -29.96 18.63
CA VAL A 97 -5.75 -29.13 18.85
C VAL A 97 -6.74 -29.76 19.84
N LYS A 98 -6.94 -31.07 19.78
CA LYS A 98 -7.87 -31.80 20.67
C LYS A 98 -7.44 -31.74 22.15
N LYS A 99 -6.13 -31.66 22.41
CA LYS A 99 -5.56 -31.62 23.75
C LYS A 99 -5.42 -30.19 24.28
N HIS A 100 -5.24 -29.22 23.39
CA HIS A 100 -4.98 -27.83 23.74
C HIS A 100 -5.92 -26.91 22.96
N ARG A 101 -7.11 -26.66 23.54
CA ARG A 101 -8.15 -25.81 22.94
C ARG A 101 -7.67 -24.43 22.45
N PRO A 102 -6.72 -23.73 23.11
CA PRO A 102 -6.21 -22.46 22.60
C PRO A 102 -5.57 -22.55 21.20
N LEU A 103 -5.06 -23.73 20.80
CA LEU A 103 -4.51 -23.91 19.45
C LEU A 103 -5.60 -23.86 18.37
N ALA A 104 -6.85 -24.19 18.70
CA ALA A 104 -7.97 -24.06 17.78
C ALA A 104 -8.22 -22.59 17.41
N PHE A 105 -8.06 -21.68 18.38
CA PHE A 105 -8.19 -20.24 18.14
C PHE A 105 -7.11 -19.74 17.17
N LEU A 106 -5.86 -20.18 17.31
CA LEU A 106 -4.78 -19.83 16.38
C LEU A 106 -5.07 -20.32 14.96
N LEU A 107 -5.54 -21.56 14.82
CA LEU A 107 -5.94 -22.12 13.51
C LEU A 107 -7.12 -21.37 12.91
N LEU A 108 -8.09 -20.96 13.74
CA LEU A 108 -9.19 -20.11 13.30
C LEU A 108 -8.67 -18.76 12.77
N LEU A 109 -7.74 -18.10 13.46
CA LEU A 109 -7.16 -16.86 12.97
C LEU A 109 -6.44 -17.05 11.63
N LEU A 110 -5.78 -18.19 11.40
CA LEU A 110 -5.19 -18.52 10.10
C LEU A 110 -6.25 -18.69 8.99
N ILE A 111 -7.42 -19.21 9.32
CA ILE A 111 -8.54 -19.31 8.35
C ILE A 111 -9.17 -17.93 8.14
N LEU A 112 -9.24 -17.09 9.16
CA LEU A 112 -9.88 -15.78 9.07
C LEU A 112 -8.99 -14.71 8.42
N TYR A 113 -7.66 -14.87 8.39
CA TYR A 113 -6.79 -13.77 7.95
C TYR A 113 -7.05 -13.27 6.51
N PRO A 114 -7.36 -14.11 5.50
CA PRO A 114 -7.63 -13.63 4.15
C PRO A 114 -9.04 -13.03 3.99
N LEU A 115 -9.93 -13.24 4.97
CA LEU A 115 -11.37 -13.04 4.82
C LEU A 115 -11.70 -11.60 4.43
N ALA A 116 -11.18 -10.62 5.18
CA ALA A 116 -11.46 -9.20 4.93
C ALA A 116 -10.93 -8.73 3.57
N SER A 117 -9.76 -9.22 3.14
CA SER A 117 -9.26 -8.93 1.79
C SER A 117 -10.09 -9.61 0.69
N SER A 118 -10.64 -10.80 0.94
CA SER A 118 -11.32 -11.59 -0.10
C SER A 118 -12.76 -11.17 -0.32
N ILE A 119 -13.42 -10.54 0.66
CA ILE A 119 -14.79 -10.03 0.53
C ILE A 119 -14.86 -8.58 0.03
N THR A 120 -13.72 -7.93 -0.13
CA THR A 120 -13.64 -6.53 -0.55
C THR A 120 -13.02 -6.43 -1.95
N GLN A 121 -13.46 -5.45 -2.73
CA GLN A 121 -12.90 -5.19 -4.04
C GLN A 121 -11.44 -4.72 -3.89
N THR A 122 -10.52 -5.51 -4.43
CA THR A 122 -9.09 -5.23 -4.51
C THR A 122 -8.69 -5.04 -5.97
N ASP A 123 -7.48 -4.55 -6.21
CA ASP A 123 -6.87 -4.40 -7.53
C ASP A 123 -6.49 -5.78 -8.13
N GLY A 124 -7.37 -6.79 -8.07
CA GLY A 124 -7.19 -8.07 -8.78
C GLY A 124 -6.38 -9.16 -8.05
N GLY A 125 -6.16 -9.06 -6.74
CA GLY A 125 -5.39 -10.08 -6.00
C GLY A 125 -5.49 -9.98 -4.47
N PRO A 126 -4.74 -10.81 -3.72
CA PRO A 126 -4.64 -10.75 -2.26
C PRO A 126 -4.01 -9.44 -1.81
N PHE A 127 -4.52 -8.82 -0.74
CA PHE A 127 -4.09 -7.48 -0.31
C PHE A 127 -3.77 -7.42 1.18
N SER A 128 -2.50 -7.15 1.50
CA SER A 128 -1.93 -7.34 2.83
C SER A 128 -2.53 -6.44 3.90
N PHE A 129 -2.84 -5.18 3.56
CA PHE A 129 -3.44 -4.24 4.50
C PHE A 129 -4.82 -4.71 5.00
N ARG A 130 -5.56 -5.45 4.17
CA ARG A 130 -6.85 -6.04 4.54
C ARG A 130 -6.71 -7.47 5.07
N ALA A 131 -5.50 -8.02 5.06
CA ALA A 131 -5.15 -9.34 5.56
C ALA A 131 -4.21 -9.25 6.78
N ILE A 132 -4.27 -8.15 7.55
CA ILE A 132 -3.33 -7.81 8.63
C ILE A 132 -3.23 -8.88 9.72
N LEU A 133 -4.28 -9.68 9.92
CA LEU A 133 -4.25 -10.81 10.86
C LEU A 133 -3.12 -11.80 10.52
N GLY A 134 -2.71 -11.91 9.26
CA GLY A 134 -1.59 -12.72 8.81
C GLY A 134 -0.27 -12.31 9.47
N SER A 135 -0.06 -11.02 9.68
CA SER A 135 1.14 -10.47 10.34
C SER A 135 1.28 -10.91 11.80
N ILE A 136 0.18 -11.35 12.43
CA ILE A 136 0.17 -11.86 13.81
C ILE A 136 0.27 -13.39 13.78
N THR A 137 -0.48 -14.05 12.90
CA THR A 137 -0.60 -15.52 12.91
C THR A 137 0.68 -16.22 12.45
N PHE A 138 1.28 -15.80 11.33
CA PHE A 138 2.45 -16.48 10.78
C PHE A 138 3.66 -16.46 11.73
N PRO A 139 4.03 -15.33 12.39
CA PRO A 139 5.11 -15.32 13.36
C PRO A 139 4.85 -16.23 14.57
N ILE A 140 3.60 -16.32 15.05
CA ILE A 140 3.24 -17.23 16.15
C ILE A 140 3.45 -18.69 15.73
N PHE A 141 2.97 -19.08 14.54
CA PHE A 141 3.20 -20.44 14.06
C PHE A 141 4.70 -20.72 13.82
N SER A 142 5.45 -19.75 13.29
CA SER A 142 6.90 -19.84 13.12
C SER A 142 7.59 -20.09 14.47
N ALA A 143 7.26 -19.32 15.51
CA ALA A 143 7.80 -19.51 16.86
C ALA A 143 7.46 -20.88 17.44
N ILE A 144 6.21 -21.35 17.30
CA ILE A 144 5.80 -22.70 17.74
C ILE A 144 6.63 -23.77 17.01
N GLY A 145 6.84 -23.63 15.70
CA GLY A 145 7.64 -24.55 14.90
C GLY A 145 9.10 -24.58 15.34
N ILE A 146 9.72 -23.42 15.55
CA ILE A 146 11.09 -23.30 16.06
C ILE A 146 11.22 -24.00 17.42
N LEU A 147 10.32 -23.69 18.37
CA LEU A 147 10.32 -24.27 19.71
C LEU A 147 10.09 -25.78 19.67
N TYR A 148 9.20 -26.26 18.79
CA TYR A 148 8.96 -27.68 18.60
C TYR A 148 10.24 -28.39 18.14
N VAL A 149 10.89 -27.91 17.07
CA VAL A 149 12.14 -28.49 16.56
C VAL A 149 13.23 -28.44 17.63
N PHE A 150 13.41 -27.29 18.29
CA PHE A 150 14.40 -27.10 19.35
C PHE A 150 14.22 -28.10 20.49
N SER A 151 12.98 -28.35 20.93
CA SER A 151 12.67 -29.30 22.00
C SER A 151 13.02 -30.76 21.66
N ARG A 152 13.10 -31.11 20.37
CA ARG A 152 13.47 -32.46 19.90
C ARG A 152 14.97 -32.69 19.85
N ILE A 153 15.78 -31.63 19.78
CA ILE A 153 17.23 -31.74 19.78
C ILE A 153 17.68 -32.08 21.20
N ARG A 154 18.37 -33.22 21.38
CA ARG A 154 18.87 -33.67 22.70
C ARG A 154 20.31 -33.21 22.98
N VAL A 155 21.12 -33.09 21.94
CA VAL A 155 22.55 -32.76 22.05
C VAL A 155 22.74 -31.24 22.15
N GLN A 156 23.43 -30.77 23.20
CA GLN A 156 23.60 -29.33 23.47
C GLN A 156 24.35 -28.59 22.36
N ALA A 157 25.39 -29.21 21.79
CA ALA A 157 26.12 -28.63 20.66
C ALA A 157 25.20 -28.38 19.45
N VAL A 158 24.35 -29.36 19.12
CA VAL A 158 23.36 -29.24 18.03
C VAL A 158 22.31 -28.18 18.34
N ARG A 159 21.88 -28.03 19.61
CA ARG A 159 20.97 -26.94 20.02
C ARG A 159 21.58 -25.56 19.76
N LYS A 160 22.84 -25.36 20.18
CA LYS A 160 23.55 -24.09 19.96
C LYS A 160 23.69 -23.81 18.46
N PHE A 161 24.10 -24.82 17.69
CA PHE A 161 24.20 -24.72 16.24
C PHE A 161 22.86 -24.35 15.58
N PHE A 162 21.76 -24.99 15.99
CA PHE A 162 20.42 -24.68 15.51
C PHE A 162 20.02 -23.22 15.82
N ILE A 163 20.28 -22.72 17.03
CA ILE A 163 20.02 -21.31 17.38
C ILE A 163 20.82 -20.38 16.47
N VAL A 164 22.12 -20.63 16.29
CA VAL A 164 22.97 -19.83 15.40
C VAL A 164 22.44 -19.85 13.97
N LEU A 165 22.03 -21.01 13.46
CA LEU A 165 21.48 -21.16 12.12
C LEU A 165 20.18 -20.37 11.94
N VAL A 166 19.26 -20.44 12.91
CA VAL A 166 18.00 -19.67 12.88
C VAL A 166 18.28 -18.18 12.92
N LEU A 167 19.16 -17.73 13.82
CA LEU A 167 19.55 -16.31 13.92
C LEU A 167 20.22 -15.82 12.64
N LEU A 168 21.10 -16.62 12.04
CA LEU A 168 21.74 -16.29 10.77
C LEU A 168 20.70 -16.19 9.64
N GLY A 169 19.75 -17.12 9.56
CA GLY A 169 18.68 -17.11 8.57
C GLY A 169 17.82 -15.85 8.65
N TYR A 170 17.43 -15.44 9.86
CA TYR A 170 16.75 -14.16 10.07
C TYR A 170 17.65 -12.96 9.78
N GLY A 171 18.91 -12.99 10.19
CA GLY A 171 19.87 -11.91 9.93
C GLY A 171 20.07 -11.65 8.44
N VAL A 172 20.23 -12.71 7.64
CA VAL A 172 20.32 -12.61 6.17
C VAL A 172 19.02 -12.10 5.56
N SER A 173 17.87 -12.63 6.00
CA SER A 173 16.55 -12.21 5.48
C SER A 173 16.27 -10.73 5.78
N PHE A 174 16.57 -10.30 7.00
CA PHE A 174 16.39 -8.93 7.45
C PHE A 174 17.38 -7.96 6.80
N GLY A 175 18.66 -8.35 6.67
CA GLY A 175 19.66 -7.57 5.94
C GLY A 175 19.28 -7.35 4.48
N ARG A 176 18.79 -8.40 3.81
CA ARG A 176 18.23 -8.30 2.45
C ARG A 176 17.04 -7.36 2.40
N TYR A 177 16.09 -7.48 3.34
CA TYR A 177 14.94 -6.59 3.44
C TYR A 177 15.39 -5.13 3.57
N LEU A 178 16.31 -4.82 4.48
CA LEU A 178 16.81 -3.45 4.67
C LEU A 178 17.48 -2.90 3.42
N TYR A 179 18.31 -3.71 2.74
CA TYR A 179 18.91 -3.31 1.48
C TYR A 179 17.83 -2.97 0.44
N LEU A 180 16.85 -3.85 0.22
CA LEU A 180 15.78 -3.60 -0.75
C LEU A 180 14.93 -2.39 -0.37
N TYR A 181 14.59 -2.24 0.92
CA TYR A 181 13.75 -1.16 1.43
C TYR A 181 14.43 0.21 1.34
N HIS A 182 15.72 0.31 1.67
CA HIS A 182 16.41 1.60 1.70
C HIS A 182 17.05 1.98 0.37
N THR A 183 17.42 1.01 -0.47
CA THR A 183 18.12 1.29 -1.74
C THR A 183 17.23 1.17 -2.97
N GLN A 184 16.43 0.10 -3.08
CA GLN A 184 15.67 -0.19 -4.29
C GLN A 184 14.26 0.39 -4.25
N TYR A 185 13.56 0.24 -3.12
CA TYR A 185 12.18 0.66 -2.96
C TYR A 185 11.94 2.13 -3.33
N PRO A 186 12.76 3.11 -2.88
CA PRO A 186 12.57 4.51 -3.24
C PRO A 186 12.66 4.77 -4.76
N LEU A 187 13.41 3.96 -5.51
CA LEU A 187 13.64 4.17 -6.94
C LEU A 187 12.44 3.80 -7.81
N TYR A 188 11.51 2.98 -7.31
CA TYR A 188 10.32 2.57 -8.07
C TYR A 188 9.00 2.88 -7.38
N SER A 189 8.98 3.11 -6.06
CA SER A 189 7.77 3.46 -5.30
C SER A 189 7.52 4.96 -5.20
N GLN A 190 8.28 5.78 -5.91
CA GLN A 190 8.17 7.24 -5.90
C GLN A 190 7.11 7.82 -6.84
N ASN A 191 6.70 7.09 -7.87
CA ASN A 191 5.83 7.58 -8.93
C ASN A 191 4.34 7.63 -8.51
N PHE A 192 3.45 7.84 -9.48
CA PHE A 192 1.99 7.87 -9.28
C PHE A 192 1.43 6.65 -8.55
N ALA A 193 1.88 5.45 -8.93
CA ALA A 193 1.44 4.18 -8.35
C ALA A 193 2.03 3.91 -6.96
N GLY A 194 2.96 4.76 -6.52
CA GLY A 194 3.61 4.70 -5.22
C GLY A 194 3.24 5.88 -4.33
N TRP A 195 4.25 6.62 -3.89
CA TRP A 195 4.19 7.71 -2.92
C TRP A 195 3.95 9.09 -3.53
N GLN A 196 3.82 9.19 -4.86
CA GLN A 196 3.48 10.44 -5.55
C GLN A 196 4.45 11.58 -5.20
N TYR A 197 5.76 11.31 -5.35
CA TYR A 197 6.85 12.25 -5.10
C TYR A 197 6.74 13.50 -5.97
N GLY A 198 7.21 14.65 -5.47
CA GLY A 198 7.32 15.91 -6.21
C GLY A 198 6.42 17.07 -5.72
N PRO A 199 5.18 16.84 -5.24
CA PRO A 199 4.28 17.93 -4.82
C PRO A 199 4.86 18.86 -3.75
N ARG A 200 5.72 18.36 -2.84
CA ARG A 200 6.43 19.22 -1.87
C ARG A 200 7.26 20.30 -2.56
N ASP A 201 8.08 19.86 -3.52
CA ASP A 201 9.04 20.73 -4.19
C ASP A 201 8.30 21.67 -5.16
N VAL A 202 7.22 21.20 -5.79
CA VAL A 202 6.30 22.06 -6.56
C VAL A 202 5.71 23.16 -5.67
N MET A 203 5.13 22.79 -4.53
CA MET A 203 4.47 23.75 -3.64
C MET A 203 5.47 24.75 -3.08
N LYS A 204 6.70 24.32 -2.79
CA LYS A 204 7.81 25.23 -2.45
C LYS A 204 8.03 26.25 -3.56
N THR A 205 8.17 25.82 -4.82
CA THR A 205 8.35 26.74 -5.96
C THR A 205 7.16 27.70 -6.13
N PHE A 206 5.93 27.23 -5.97
CA PHE A 206 4.73 28.08 -6.04
C PHE A 206 4.73 29.16 -4.96
N LEU A 207 5.06 28.79 -3.72
CA LEU A 207 5.10 29.71 -2.59
C LEU A 207 6.25 30.72 -2.68
N GLU A 208 7.41 30.32 -3.21
CA GLU A 208 8.56 31.20 -3.46
C GLU A 208 8.26 32.25 -4.55
N ASN A 209 7.40 31.91 -5.51
CA ASN A 209 7.00 32.80 -6.62
C ASN A 209 5.68 33.52 -6.38
N LYS A 210 5.15 33.49 -5.15
CA LYS A 210 3.83 34.05 -4.83
C LYS A 210 3.69 35.50 -5.29
N GLY A 211 2.55 35.80 -5.91
CA GLY A 211 2.23 37.14 -6.41
C GLY A 211 2.76 37.47 -7.82
N MET A 212 3.70 36.70 -8.36
CA MET A 212 4.28 36.94 -9.69
C MET A 212 3.37 36.48 -10.83
N TYR A 213 2.59 35.43 -10.57
CA TYR A 213 1.66 34.82 -11.51
C TYR A 213 0.22 35.00 -11.07
N ASP A 214 -0.68 34.97 -12.07
CA ASP A 214 -2.12 35.07 -11.88
C ASP A 214 -2.67 33.75 -11.32
N GLU A 215 -2.15 32.61 -11.79
CA GLU A 215 -2.51 31.26 -11.33
C GLU A 215 -1.29 30.33 -11.20
N TYR A 216 -1.43 29.34 -10.32
CA TYR A 216 -0.48 28.24 -10.11
C TYR A 216 -1.21 26.91 -10.29
N LEU A 217 -0.79 26.14 -11.28
CA LEU A 217 -1.49 24.90 -11.66
C LEU A 217 -0.62 23.68 -11.37
N LEU A 218 -1.10 22.80 -10.48
CA LEU A 218 -0.54 21.47 -10.33
C LEU A 218 -1.32 20.49 -11.22
N ILE A 219 -0.70 20.06 -12.31
CA ILE A 219 -1.30 19.18 -13.32
C ILE A 219 -0.58 17.83 -13.32
N GLY A 220 -1.32 16.76 -13.04
CA GLY A 220 -0.76 15.42 -13.06
C GLY A 220 -1.75 14.36 -12.61
N GLU A 221 -1.33 13.10 -12.75
CA GLU A 221 -2.06 11.96 -12.22
C GLU A 221 -1.74 11.85 -10.72
N PHE A 222 -2.76 11.98 -9.88
CA PHE A 222 -2.62 11.90 -8.43
C PHE A 222 -3.83 11.22 -7.80
N ASN A 223 -3.62 10.63 -6.63
CA ASN A 223 -4.70 10.06 -5.83
C ASN A 223 -5.04 11.10 -4.76
N ALA A 224 -6.19 11.77 -4.92
CA ALA A 224 -6.62 12.90 -4.08
C ALA A 224 -5.61 14.07 -4.03
N PRO A 225 -5.21 14.66 -5.18
CA PRO A 225 -4.18 15.71 -5.26
C PRO A 225 -4.42 16.95 -4.41
N GLU A 226 -5.68 17.27 -4.13
CA GLU A 226 -6.13 18.39 -3.30
C GLU A 226 -5.51 18.40 -1.90
N ILE A 227 -5.06 17.23 -1.40
CA ILE A 227 -4.35 17.16 -0.12
C ILE A 227 -3.00 17.88 -0.15
N PHE A 228 -2.31 17.92 -1.29
CA PHE A 228 -0.95 18.47 -1.37
C PHE A 228 -0.92 19.97 -1.14
N ILE A 229 -1.87 20.72 -1.71
CA ILE A 229 -1.97 22.17 -1.49
C ILE A 229 -2.24 22.44 -0.01
N ARG A 230 -3.21 21.73 0.60
CA ARG A 230 -3.57 21.93 2.02
C ARG A 230 -2.44 21.55 2.97
N PHE A 231 -1.69 20.51 2.64
CA PHE A 231 -0.61 20.00 3.48
C PHE A 231 0.64 20.89 3.42
N TYR A 232 1.02 21.37 2.23
CA TYR A 232 2.24 22.17 2.04
C TYR A 232 2.02 23.69 2.13
N ASP A 233 0.77 24.16 2.08
CA ASP A 233 0.40 25.56 2.38
C ASP A 233 -0.66 25.62 3.51
N PRO A 234 -0.27 25.27 4.75
CA PRO A 234 -1.20 25.28 5.89
C PRO A 234 -1.67 26.70 6.26
N THR A 235 -0.95 27.73 5.81
CA THR A 235 -1.25 29.15 6.04
C THR A 235 -2.14 29.77 4.96
N HIS A 236 -2.49 29.01 3.92
CA HIS A 236 -3.29 29.49 2.78
C HIS A 236 -2.68 30.71 2.08
N GLN A 237 -1.35 30.77 1.94
CA GLN A 237 -0.65 31.82 1.22
C GLN A 237 -0.97 31.84 -0.29
N CYS A 238 -1.31 30.69 -0.86
CA CYS A 238 -1.68 30.54 -2.26
C CYS A 238 -3.19 30.37 -2.48
N LYS A 239 -3.99 30.80 -1.49
CA LYS A 239 -5.46 30.73 -1.57
C LYS A 239 -5.97 31.38 -2.86
N ASP A 240 -6.93 30.72 -3.49
CA ASP A 240 -7.60 31.14 -4.73
C ASP A 240 -6.70 31.21 -5.99
N ARG A 241 -5.39 31.00 -5.86
CA ARG A 241 -4.44 31.01 -7.00
C ARG A 241 -3.82 29.65 -7.27
N CYS A 242 -3.54 28.85 -6.24
CA CYS A 242 -3.10 27.47 -6.38
C CYS A 242 -4.30 26.55 -6.52
N ARG A 243 -4.33 25.78 -7.61
CA ARG A 243 -5.34 24.73 -7.79
C ARG A 243 -4.77 23.51 -8.48
N ILE A 244 -5.44 22.39 -8.24
CA ILE A 244 -5.27 21.20 -9.07
C ILE A 244 -6.02 21.45 -10.37
N GLY A 245 -5.35 21.22 -11.50
CA GLY A 245 -5.93 21.45 -12.83
C GLY A 245 -5.65 20.30 -13.80
N GLY A 246 -6.33 20.34 -14.94
CA GLY A 246 -6.03 19.54 -16.12
C GLY A 246 -5.29 20.36 -17.19
N THR A 247 -4.91 19.70 -18.27
CA THR A 247 -4.32 20.39 -19.44
C THR A 247 -5.25 21.41 -20.08
N ALA A 248 -6.57 21.26 -19.88
CA ALA A 248 -7.59 22.22 -20.34
C ALA A 248 -7.67 23.50 -19.49
N ASP A 249 -7.09 23.53 -18.28
CA ASP A 249 -7.03 24.73 -17.44
C ASP A 249 -5.90 25.69 -17.84
N ILE A 250 -5.09 25.29 -18.80
CA ILE A 250 -4.00 26.08 -19.35
C ILE A 250 -4.59 27.19 -20.23
N ASP A 251 -4.38 28.43 -19.82
CA ASP A 251 -4.95 29.62 -20.43
C ASP A 251 -3.82 30.53 -20.95
N PRO A 252 -3.62 30.63 -22.27
CA PRO A 252 -2.56 31.45 -22.85
C PRO A 252 -2.74 32.96 -22.59
N THR A 253 -3.92 33.40 -22.12
CA THR A 253 -4.19 34.80 -21.81
C THR A 253 -3.74 35.22 -20.41
N LYS A 254 -3.39 34.25 -19.54
CA LYS A 254 -2.97 34.47 -18.16
C LYS A 254 -1.49 34.18 -17.97
N ARG A 255 -0.87 34.83 -16.99
CA ARG A 255 0.47 34.45 -16.52
C ARG A 255 0.32 33.27 -15.57
N GLN A 256 0.63 32.08 -16.04
CA GLN A 256 0.50 30.85 -15.28
C GLN A 256 1.87 30.26 -14.97
N LEU A 257 2.06 29.83 -13.72
CA LEU A 257 3.15 28.94 -13.32
C LEU A 257 2.59 27.52 -13.16
N ILE A 258 3.06 26.61 -14.01
CA ILE A 258 2.47 25.30 -14.19
C ILE A 258 3.49 24.26 -13.75
N ALA A 259 3.12 23.39 -12.82
CA ALA A 259 3.84 22.17 -12.54
C ALA A 259 3.12 21.02 -13.23
N ILE A 260 3.74 20.43 -14.25
CA ILE A 260 3.11 19.38 -15.05
C ILE A 260 3.90 18.09 -15.08
N SER A 261 3.20 16.96 -14.92
CA SER A 261 3.80 15.63 -15.06
C SER A 261 4.27 15.35 -16.50
N PRO A 262 5.30 14.52 -16.73
CA PRO A 262 5.72 14.14 -18.06
C PRO A 262 4.63 13.52 -18.93
N GLN A 263 3.69 12.79 -18.32
CA GLN A 263 2.56 12.16 -18.99
C GLN A 263 1.57 13.24 -19.48
N SER A 264 1.19 14.16 -18.60
CA SER A 264 0.28 15.25 -18.92
C SER A 264 0.90 16.24 -19.92
N LEU A 265 2.23 16.45 -19.90
CA LEU A 265 2.95 17.29 -20.85
C LEU A 265 2.77 16.82 -22.30
N ARG A 266 2.69 15.51 -22.53
CA ARG A 266 2.45 14.93 -23.88
C ARG A 266 1.03 15.16 -24.39
N GLN A 267 0.11 15.52 -23.51
CA GLN A 267 -1.31 15.73 -23.80
C GLN A 267 -1.66 17.22 -23.91
N ILE A 268 -0.70 18.12 -23.71
CA ILE A 268 -0.96 19.56 -23.84
C ILE A 268 -1.20 19.90 -25.31
N PRO A 269 -2.17 20.78 -25.61
CA PRO A 269 -2.27 21.43 -26.92
C PRO A 269 -0.96 22.13 -27.31
N SER A 270 -0.83 22.59 -28.56
CA SER A 270 0.35 23.31 -29.07
C SER A 270 0.54 24.71 -28.46
N VAL A 271 0.50 24.82 -27.13
CA VAL A 271 0.76 26.04 -26.35
C VAL A 271 2.26 26.10 -26.06
N PRO A 272 2.95 27.20 -26.38
CA PRO A 272 4.36 27.35 -26.08
C PRO A 272 4.56 27.45 -24.57
N LEU A 273 5.16 26.43 -23.98
CA LEU A 273 5.57 26.40 -22.58
C LEU A 273 7.07 26.63 -22.46
N ALA A 274 7.46 27.61 -21.64
CA ALA A 274 8.85 27.82 -21.27
C ALA A 274 9.17 27.01 -20.01
N ILE A 275 9.92 25.91 -20.14
CA ILE A 275 10.34 25.08 -19.00
C ILE A 275 11.43 25.84 -18.22
N GLN A 276 11.17 26.11 -16.95
CA GLN A 276 12.09 26.83 -16.05
C GLN A 276 12.88 25.89 -15.15
N GLN A 277 12.24 24.82 -14.66
CA GLN A 277 12.83 23.89 -13.71
C GLN A 277 12.30 22.48 -13.95
N ILE A 278 13.12 21.48 -13.68
CA ILE A 278 12.72 20.07 -13.67
C ILE A 278 12.86 19.57 -12.22
N ILE A 279 11.77 19.04 -11.67
CA ILE A 279 11.78 18.30 -10.42
C ILE A 279 11.95 16.83 -10.79
N SER A 280 13.04 16.22 -10.36
CA SER A 280 13.33 14.81 -10.66
C SER A 280 12.97 13.90 -9.48
N TYR A 281 12.51 12.70 -9.82
CA TYR A 281 12.47 11.56 -8.94
C TYR A 281 13.89 11.20 -8.44
N PRO A 282 14.05 10.61 -7.25
CA PRO A 282 15.28 9.93 -6.82
C PRO A 282 16.01 9.04 -7.83
N ASN A 283 15.33 8.48 -8.85
CA ASN A 283 15.97 7.72 -9.92
C ASN A 283 16.50 8.58 -11.09
N GLY A 284 16.43 9.90 -10.98
CA GLY A 284 16.84 10.88 -11.99
C GLY A 284 15.79 11.20 -13.06
N GLN A 285 14.71 10.42 -13.16
CA GLN A 285 13.65 10.69 -14.13
C GLN A 285 12.86 11.95 -13.75
N PRO A 286 12.37 12.75 -14.73
CA PRO A 286 11.52 13.89 -14.44
C PRO A 286 10.23 13.46 -13.73
N ALA A 287 9.93 14.08 -12.59
CA ALA A 287 8.66 13.98 -11.88
C ALA A 287 7.69 15.09 -12.31
N PHE A 288 8.19 16.32 -12.39
CA PHE A 288 7.45 17.49 -12.86
C PHE A 288 8.34 18.42 -13.68
N TYR A 289 7.73 19.05 -14.66
CA TYR A 289 8.27 20.24 -15.32
C TYR A 289 7.57 21.46 -14.73
N ILE A 290 8.34 22.39 -14.19
CA ILE A 290 7.86 23.72 -13.87
C ILE A 290 8.01 24.55 -15.14
N ALA A 291 6.89 25.00 -15.67
CA ALA A 291 6.83 25.78 -16.89
C ALA A 291 6.00 27.03 -16.70
N THR A 292 6.28 28.04 -17.52
CA THR A 292 5.51 29.28 -17.54
C THR A 292 4.88 29.53 -18.88
N ILE A 293 3.72 30.17 -18.82
CA ILE A 293 3.12 30.88 -19.94
C ILE A 293 3.29 32.35 -19.66
N SER A 294 3.97 33.04 -20.57
CA SER A 294 4.14 34.48 -20.55
C SER A 294 3.43 35.07 -21.75
N LYS A 295 2.76 36.20 -21.50
CA LYS A 295 2.12 37.02 -22.52
C LYS A 295 3.15 37.62 -23.48
#